data_AF-A0A6B0V9F2-F1
#
_entry.id   AF-A0A6B0V9F2-F1
#
_cell.length_a   1.000
_cell.length_b   1.000
_cell.length_c   1.000
_cell.angle_alpha   90.00
_cell.angle_beta   90.00
_cell.angle_gamma   90.00
#
_symmetry.space_group_name_H-M   'P 1'
#
loop_
_entity.id
_entity.type
_entity.pdbx_description
1 polymer ?
#
loop_
_entity_poly.entity_id
_entity_poly.type
_entity_poly.pdbx_seq_one_letter_code
_entity_poly.pdbx_strand_id
1 'polypeptide(L)'
;MKATNHLKFLLSFTSVCAAGESATIPGQAECGGQATTETWYVGIYVVTDASFLSCTPYKNVILKEYLGAFVGGVSLYFQGLRSPAIEIVYLGSRNLNADEESKIIGSLEKEAEIAVKGGDALRHIMDLSLEIDELLNNSGNNLVLVLTGLNITEEETKPSVNSDISIPDSSESDEDYDDSAGDSMLLARAASEKKLSETVGGLSQYGSMCLMAGAIVQDNGRNFSGVSAAAVQVANVLGPMYNGTIPTRNCGDYDFGLPTFHGKECGLRVTLLEEKEKFSCLNGSIDGVEGEVMTPYGFYGKHLVWTPCGTSSVGSEECQVSELTAYKHRNCSISCCLGSAFPFMGPPRYPIPAPDGEECNLNEICVGGACVTTRAILDEHSPKR
;
A
#
# COMPACT_ATOMS: atom_id res chain seq x y z
N MET A 1 -72.11 15.21 2.89
CA MET A 1 -71.42 16.46 3.29
C MET A 1 -70.27 16.05 4.20
N LYS A 2 -69.00 16.35 3.86
CA LYS A 2 -68.21 17.54 4.33
C LYS A 2 -68.29 17.72 5.86
N ALA A 3 -67.22 17.89 6.65
CA ALA A 3 -65.75 17.78 6.49
C ALA A 3 -65.13 17.73 7.94
N THR A 4 -63.84 17.67 8.28
CA THR A 4 -62.54 17.82 7.57
C THR A 4 -61.43 17.04 8.34
N ASN A 5 -60.20 16.99 7.81
CA ASN A 5 -59.00 16.46 8.50
C ASN A 5 -58.60 17.24 9.77
N HIS A 6 -57.89 16.60 10.71
CA HIS A 6 -56.47 16.93 10.94
C HIS A 6 -55.69 15.84 11.70
N LEU A 7 -54.42 15.69 11.31
CA LEU A 7 -53.42 14.72 11.76
C LEU A 7 -52.78 15.12 13.10
N LYS A 8 -52.50 14.15 13.99
CA LYS A 8 -51.26 14.15 14.81
C LYS A 8 -50.93 12.77 15.38
N PHE A 9 -49.70 12.35 15.15
CA PHE A 9 -49.07 11.11 15.63
C PHE A 9 -48.43 11.40 16.99
N LEU A 10 -48.56 10.49 17.98
CA LEU A 10 -47.77 10.55 19.21
C LEU A 10 -47.63 9.15 19.82
N LEU A 11 -46.37 8.73 19.98
CA LEU A 11 -45.98 7.46 20.59
C LEU A 11 -46.28 7.47 22.08
N SER A 12 -46.78 6.35 22.62
CA SER A 12 -46.88 6.12 24.06
C SER A 12 -46.17 4.82 24.44
N PHE A 13 -44.87 4.93 24.71
CA PHE A 13 -44.17 3.96 25.56
C PHE A 13 -44.53 4.26 27.02
N THR A 14 -45.33 3.40 27.65
CA THR A 14 -45.57 3.46 29.10
C THR A 14 -44.47 2.69 29.84
N SER A 15 -43.48 3.43 30.33
CA SER A 15 -42.57 2.92 31.36
C SER A 15 -43.29 2.89 32.72
N VAL A 16 -43.20 1.75 33.43
CA VAL A 16 -43.68 1.62 34.81
C VAL A 16 -42.46 1.60 35.73
N CYS A 17 -42.09 2.76 36.25
CA CYS A 17 -41.16 2.86 37.38
C CYS A 17 -41.96 2.99 38.68
N ALA A 18 -41.85 2.00 39.56
CA ALA A 18 -42.37 2.12 40.91
C ALA A 18 -41.47 3.05 41.75
N ALA A 19 -42.06 3.99 42.48
CA ALA A 19 -41.33 4.91 43.33
C ALA A 19 -40.97 4.26 44.68
N GLY A 20 -39.71 4.42 45.08
CA GLY A 20 -39.21 4.13 46.43
C GLY A 20 -38.29 5.28 46.85
N GLU A 21 -38.71 6.05 47.84
CA GLU A 21 -38.20 7.41 48.10
C GLU A 21 -37.26 7.44 49.32
N SER A 22 -35.95 7.66 49.09
CA SER A 22 -35.12 8.54 49.94
C SER A 22 -33.79 8.85 49.26
N ALA A 23 -33.28 10.06 49.43
CA ALA A 23 -32.28 10.63 48.53
C ALA A 23 -30.85 10.66 49.09
N THR A 24 -29.90 10.12 48.33
CA THR A 24 -28.55 10.69 48.23
C THR A 24 -27.99 10.47 46.81
N ILE A 25 -27.91 11.56 46.04
CA ILE A 25 -27.18 11.77 44.77
C ILE A 25 -26.88 10.51 43.92
N PRO A 26 -27.61 10.24 42.82
CA PRO A 26 -27.22 9.18 41.90
C PRO A 26 -25.94 9.59 41.15
N GLY A 27 -24.92 8.74 41.23
CA GLY A 27 -23.77 8.81 40.34
C GLY A 27 -24.20 8.61 38.88
N GLN A 28 -23.38 9.10 37.95
CA GLN A 28 -23.60 8.88 36.52
C GLN A 28 -23.75 7.37 36.27
N ALA A 29 -24.88 6.98 35.69
CA ALA A 29 -24.99 5.68 35.05
C ALA A 29 -24.04 5.70 33.85
N GLU A 30 -22.88 5.07 34.00
CA GLU A 30 -22.02 4.78 32.85
C GLU A 30 -22.82 3.92 31.88
N CYS A 31 -23.14 4.48 30.71
CA CYS A 31 -23.44 3.69 29.52
C CYS A 31 -22.14 3.02 29.06
N GLY A 32 -21.63 2.09 29.88
CA GLY A 32 -20.50 1.22 29.61
C GLY A 32 -20.83 0.18 28.56
N GLY A 33 -21.21 0.64 27.36
CA GLY A 33 -21.05 -0.15 26.15
C GLY A 33 -19.55 -0.35 25.97
N GLN A 34 -19.03 -1.43 26.55
CA GLN A 34 -17.64 -1.81 26.47
C GLN A 34 -17.34 -2.10 24.99
N ALA A 35 -16.85 -1.09 24.28
CA ALA A 35 -16.41 -1.20 22.90
C ALA A 35 -15.27 -2.20 22.90
N THR A 36 -15.56 -3.44 22.52
CA THR A 36 -14.55 -4.43 22.17
C THR A 36 -13.77 -3.82 21.03
N THR A 37 -12.52 -3.41 21.32
CA THR A 37 -11.58 -2.92 20.33
C THR A 37 -11.19 -4.11 19.47
N GLU A 38 -12.03 -4.39 18.48
CA GLU A 38 -11.76 -5.35 17.43
C GLU A 38 -10.42 -4.95 16.80
N THR A 39 -9.47 -5.88 16.84
CA THR A 39 -8.13 -5.72 16.29
C THR A 39 -7.98 -6.74 15.19
N TRP A 40 -7.71 -6.27 13.99
CA TRP A 40 -7.42 -7.12 12.85
C TRP A 40 -5.91 -7.21 12.63
N TYR A 41 -5.44 -8.42 12.40
CA TYR A 41 -4.05 -8.69 12.08
C TYR A 41 -3.89 -8.77 10.56
N VAL A 42 -2.80 -8.19 10.05
CA VAL A 42 -2.41 -8.31 8.64
C VAL A 42 -0.96 -8.75 8.58
N GLY A 43 -0.75 -9.98 8.13
CA GLY A 43 0.58 -10.54 7.94
C GLY A 43 1.18 -10.06 6.61
N ILE A 44 2.42 -9.60 6.62
CA ILE A 44 3.17 -9.25 5.40
C ILE A 44 4.36 -10.19 5.28
N TYR A 45 4.39 -10.97 4.21
CA TYR A 45 5.52 -11.78 3.80
C TYR A 45 6.19 -11.13 2.59
N VAL A 46 7.47 -10.77 2.74
CA VAL A 46 8.16 -9.92 1.77
C VAL A 46 8.99 -10.74 0.80
N VAL A 47 8.80 -10.50 -0.49
CA VAL A 47 9.50 -11.20 -1.58
C VAL A 47 10.31 -10.18 -2.37
N THR A 48 11.56 -10.47 -2.72
CA THR A 48 12.46 -9.52 -3.41
C THR A 48 12.97 -10.05 -4.74
N ASP A 49 13.03 -9.19 -5.76
CA ASP A 49 13.57 -9.50 -7.09
C ASP A 49 15.08 -9.18 -7.19
N ALA A 50 15.72 -9.57 -8.30
CA ALA A 50 17.13 -9.27 -8.53
C ALA A 50 17.41 -7.77 -8.68
N SER A 51 16.44 -6.98 -9.18
CA SER A 51 16.62 -5.53 -9.36
C SER A 51 16.76 -4.81 -8.01
N PHE A 52 15.88 -5.09 -7.05
CA PHE A 52 15.95 -4.65 -5.66
C PHE A 52 17.26 -5.11 -5.00
N LEU A 53 17.61 -6.40 -5.17
CA LEU A 53 18.82 -6.99 -4.57
C LEU A 53 20.13 -6.41 -5.15
N SER A 54 20.09 -5.90 -6.39
CA SER A 54 21.21 -5.18 -7.03
C SER A 54 21.36 -3.76 -6.51
N CYS A 55 20.25 -3.10 -6.18
CA CYS A 55 20.25 -1.73 -5.65
C CYS A 55 20.61 -1.68 -4.16
N THR A 56 20.25 -2.72 -3.38
CA THR A 56 20.45 -2.72 -1.93
C THR A 56 21.91 -2.98 -1.49
N PRO A 57 22.48 -2.16 -0.59
CA PRO A 57 23.77 -2.41 0.03
C PRO A 57 23.70 -3.49 1.13
N TYR A 58 22.48 -3.82 1.61
CA TYR A 58 22.28 -4.75 2.71
C TYR A 58 22.40 -6.20 2.23
N LYS A 59 22.94 -7.07 3.08
CA LYS A 59 23.12 -8.51 2.81
C LYS A 59 22.85 -9.33 4.08
N ASN A 60 22.47 -10.60 3.90
CA ASN A 60 22.26 -11.56 4.99
C ASN A 60 21.32 -11.02 6.08
N VAL A 61 21.72 -11.11 7.35
CA VAL A 61 20.94 -10.65 8.51
C VAL A 61 20.53 -9.18 8.39
N ILE A 62 21.41 -8.30 7.88
CA ILE A 62 21.10 -6.86 7.75
C ILE A 62 20.00 -6.63 6.70
N LEU A 63 19.96 -7.45 5.64
CA LEU A 63 18.84 -7.41 4.69
C LEU A 63 17.53 -7.87 5.35
N LYS A 64 17.54 -8.96 6.13
CA LYS A 64 16.34 -9.40 6.86
C LYS A 64 15.85 -8.32 7.84
N GLU A 65 16.78 -7.62 8.50
CA GLU A 65 16.45 -6.50 9.39
C GLU A 65 15.95 -5.26 8.64
N TYR A 66 16.44 -4.98 7.42
CA TYR A 66 15.87 -3.95 6.54
C TYR A 66 14.43 -4.31 6.13
N LEU A 67 14.17 -5.56 5.74
CA LEU A 67 12.82 -5.99 5.33
C LEU A 67 11.84 -6.01 6.51
N GLY A 68 12.30 -6.39 7.71
CA GLY A 68 11.55 -6.17 8.95
C GLY A 68 11.28 -4.69 9.17
N ALA A 69 12.32 -3.84 9.11
CA ALA A 69 12.19 -2.40 9.32
C ALA A 69 11.26 -1.70 8.30
N PHE A 70 11.22 -2.20 7.07
CA PHE A 70 10.27 -1.76 6.04
C PHE A 70 8.83 -2.05 6.47
N VAL A 71 8.53 -3.27 6.93
CA VAL A 71 7.19 -3.65 7.41
C VAL A 71 6.83 -2.91 8.72
N GLY A 72 7.81 -2.67 9.60
CA GLY A 72 7.62 -1.82 10.77
C GLY A 72 7.26 -0.39 10.38
N GLY A 73 7.91 0.17 9.36
CA GLY A 73 7.54 1.45 8.75
C GLY A 73 6.09 1.45 8.23
N VAL A 74 5.68 0.39 7.53
CA VAL A 74 4.28 0.23 7.08
C VAL A 74 3.31 0.21 8.27
N SER A 75 3.67 -0.43 9.39
CA SER A 75 2.82 -0.48 10.59
C SER A 75 2.50 0.92 11.15
N LEU A 76 3.43 1.86 11.06
CA LEU A 76 3.27 3.23 11.58
C LEU A 76 2.11 3.98 10.91
N TYR A 77 1.80 3.66 9.64
CA TYR A 77 0.68 4.26 8.89
C TYR A 77 -0.70 3.81 9.39
N PHE A 78 -0.78 2.72 10.16
CA PHE A 78 -2.02 2.17 10.73
C PHE A 78 -2.17 2.49 12.23
N GLN A 79 -1.12 3.03 12.87
CA GLN A 79 -1.17 3.47 14.25
C GLN A 79 -2.17 4.62 14.44
N GLY A 80 -3.16 4.40 15.31
CA GLY A 80 -4.21 5.36 15.61
C GLY A 80 -5.62 4.95 15.15
N LEU A 81 -5.74 3.93 14.31
CA LEU A 81 -7.03 3.28 14.03
C LEU A 81 -7.52 2.54 15.29
N ARG A 82 -8.84 2.61 15.56
CA ARG A 82 -9.44 2.14 16.84
C ARG A 82 -10.72 1.31 16.68
N SER A 83 -11.31 1.30 15.50
CA SER A 83 -12.62 0.67 15.26
C SER A 83 -12.71 0.23 13.80
N PRO A 84 -11.92 -0.80 13.41
CA PRO A 84 -11.02 -1.60 14.27
C PRO A 84 -9.62 -0.98 14.38
N ALA A 85 -8.81 -1.54 15.27
CA ALA A 85 -7.36 -1.40 15.22
C ALA A 85 -6.80 -2.35 14.14
N ILE A 86 -5.68 -1.99 13.53
CA ILE A 86 -5.02 -2.81 12.50
C ILE A 86 -3.56 -2.98 12.89
N GLU A 87 -3.17 -4.22 13.18
CA GLU A 87 -1.81 -4.60 13.54
C GLU A 87 -1.12 -5.27 12.34
N ILE A 88 -0.03 -4.65 11.89
CA ILE A 88 0.78 -5.14 10.76
C ILE A 88 1.90 -6.02 11.30
N VAL A 89 1.99 -7.25 10.80
CA VAL A 89 2.86 -8.31 11.34
C VAL A 89 3.85 -8.75 10.26
N TYR A 90 5.15 -8.75 10.56
CA TYR A 90 6.17 -9.26 9.64
C TYR A 90 6.29 -10.78 9.73
N LEU A 91 5.90 -11.49 8.66
CA LEU A 91 5.89 -12.96 8.62
C LEU A 91 7.25 -13.57 8.25
N GLY A 92 8.08 -12.83 7.53
CA GLY A 92 9.34 -13.32 6.97
C GLY A 92 9.59 -12.82 5.56
N SER A 93 10.64 -13.35 4.94
CA SER A 93 11.04 -12.94 3.60
C SER A 93 11.90 -13.95 2.86
N ARG A 94 11.80 -13.97 1.54
CA ARG A 94 12.73 -14.67 0.64
C ARG A 94 12.96 -13.90 -0.66
N ASN A 95 13.92 -14.35 -1.46
CA ASN A 95 14.09 -13.87 -2.83
C ASN A 95 13.13 -14.63 -3.76
N LEU A 96 12.82 -14.04 -4.91
CA LEU A 96 12.28 -14.78 -6.05
C LEU A 96 13.32 -15.79 -6.56
N ASN A 97 12.84 -16.93 -7.05
CA ASN A 97 13.64 -17.80 -7.93
C ASN A 97 13.48 -17.36 -9.40
N ALA A 98 14.34 -17.85 -10.29
CA ALA A 98 14.37 -17.40 -11.68
C ALA A 98 13.06 -17.61 -12.46
N ASP A 99 12.30 -18.67 -12.15
CA ASP A 99 11.03 -18.97 -12.80
C ASP A 99 9.90 -18.06 -12.28
N GLU A 100 9.91 -17.74 -10.97
CA GLU A 100 8.99 -16.77 -10.38
C GLU A 100 9.30 -15.35 -10.89
N GLU A 101 10.57 -14.95 -10.93
CA GLU A 101 11.01 -13.65 -11.40
C GLU A 101 10.65 -13.42 -12.87
N SER A 102 10.90 -14.42 -13.73
CA SER A 102 10.49 -14.37 -15.15
C SER A 102 8.98 -14.22 -15.37
N LYS A 103 8.14 -14.73 -14.44
CA LYS A 103 6.67 -14.60 -14.49
C LYS A 103 6.15 -13.28 -13.92
N ILE A 104 6.74 -12.82 -12.81
CA ILE A 104 6.26 -11.65 -12.05
C ILE A 104 6.87 -10.34 -12.58
N ILE A 105 8.17 -10.34 -12.85
CA ILE A 105 8.91 -9.15 -13.32
C ILE A 105 8.96 -9.11 -14.85
N GLY A 106 9.04 -10.28 -15.50
CA GLY A 106 9.19 -10.41 -16.95
C GLY A 106 10.65 -10.54 -17.39
N SER A 107 10.90 -10.61 -18.70
CA SER A 107 12.26 -10.74 -19.22
C SER A 107 12.92 -9.38 -19.49
N LEU A 108 14.06 -9.14 -18.82
CA LEU A 108 14.90 -7.94 -19.00
C LEU A 108 15.65 -7.90 -20.35
N GLU A 109 15.50 -8.92 -21.19
CA GLU A 109 16.22 -9.06 -22.48
C GLU A 109 15.79 -8.06 -23.56
N LYS A 110 14.70 -7.30 -23.32
CA LYS A 110 14.23 -6.26 -24.24
C LYS A 110 14.39 -4.89 -23.58
N GLU A 111 15.42 -4.16 -24.01
CA GLU A 111 15.76 -2.79 -23.57
C GLU A 111 14.61 -1.75 -23.69
N ALA A 112 13.48 -2.13 -24.31
CA ALA A 112 12.33 -1.26 -24.59
C ALA A 112 11.18 -1.31 -23.55
N GLU A 113 11.14 -2.29 -22.63
CA GLU A 113 10.13 -2.35 -21.56
C GLU A 113 10.81 -2.47 -20.18
N ILE A 114 11.31 -1.33 -19.68
CA ILE A 114 12.05 -1.21 -18.39
C ILE A 114 11.12 -1.27 -17.17
N ALA A 115 9.80 -1.19 -17.37
CA ALA A 115 8.80 -1.16 -16.30
C ALA A 115 8.00 -2.46 -16.21
N VAL A 116 7.77 -2.93 -14.98
CA VAL A 116 6.98 -4.13 -14.68
C VAL A 116 5.50 -3.86 -14.98
N LYS A 117 4.88 -4.77 -15.72
CA LYS A 117 3.43 -4.77 -16.00
C LYS A 117 2.70 -5.29 -14.77
N GLY A 118 2.37 -4.39 -13.85
CA GLY A 118 1.83 -4.72 -12.54
C GLY A 118 0.53 -5.53 -12.61
N GLY A 119 -0.32 -5.29 -13.61
CA GLY A 119 -1.56 -6.05 -13.81
C GLY A 119 -1.30 -7.53 -14.12
N ASP A 120 -0.27 -7.82 -14.94
CA ASP A 120 0.18 -9.20 -15.20
C ASP A 120 0.87 -9.81 -13.97
N ALA A 121 1.74 -9.02 -13.32
CA ALA A 121 2.51 -9.45 -12.16
C ALA A 121 1.61 -9.94 -11.02
N LEU A 122 0.53 -9.20 -10.72
CA LEU A 122 -0.38 -9.53 -9.63
C LEU A 122 -1.00 -10.91 -9.73
N ARG A 123 -1.35 -11.38 -10.94
CA ARG A 123 -1.87 -12.75 -11.12
C ARG A 123 -0.87 -13.79 -10.61
N HIS A 124 0.41 -13.63 -10.94
CA HIS A 124 1.46 -14.55 -10.54
C HIS A 124 1.89 -14.40 -9.08
N ILE A 125 1.70 -13.23 -8.47
CA ILE A 125 1.87 -13.03 -7.02
C ILE A 125 0.74 -13.70 -6.24
N MET A 126 -0.48 -13.71 -6.76
CA MET A 126 -1.61 -14.45 -6.17
C MET A 126 -1.34 -15.96 -6.20
N ASP A 127 -0.91 -16.50 -7.35
CA ASP A 127 -0.48 -17.91 -7.47
C ASP A 127 0.61 -18.23 -6.42
N LEU A 128 1.62 -17.36 -6.28
CA LEU A 128 2.73 -17.52 -5.33
C LEU A 128 2.27 -17.60 -3.86
N SER A 129 1.17 -16.94 -3.49
CA SER A 129 0.63 -16.98 -2.12
C SER A 129 0.16 -18.38 -1.70
N LEU A 130 -0.16 -19.25 -2.68
CA LEU A 130 -0.53 -20.65 -2.45
C LEU A 130 0.67 -21.60 -2.38
N GLU A 131 1.87 -21.14 -2.71
CA GLU A 131 3.10 -21.96 -2.77
C GLU A 131 4.04 -21.72 -1.56
N ILE A 132 3.76 -20.73 -0.71
CA ILE A 132 4.58 -20.39 0.45
C ILE A 132 4.07 -21.13 1.69
N ASP A 133 4.82 -22.15 2.14
CA ASP A 133 4.49 -23.01 3.28
C ASP A 133 4.22 -22.22 4.58
N GLU A 134 4.92 -21.11 4.81
CA GLU A 134 4.70 -20.22 5.96
C GLU A 134 3.33 -19.51 5.94
N LEU A 135 2.67 -19.41 4.78
CA LEU A 135 1.35 -18.79 4.63
C LEU A 135 0.21 -19.81 4.69
N LEU A 136 0.45 -21.04 4.21
CA LEU A 136 -0.56 -22.10 4.12
C LEU A 136 -1.14 -22.57 5.46
N ASN A 137 -0.45 -22.31 6.57
CA ASN A 137 -0.87 -22.70 7.92
C ASN A 137 -1.58 -21.57 8.70
N ASN A 138 -1.72 -20.38 8.11
CA ASN A 138 -2.23 -19.18 8.77
C ASN A 138 -3.68 -18.85 8.39
N SER A 139 -4.29 -17.90 9.10
CA SER A 139 -5.72 -17.55 9.07
C SER A 139 -6.23 -16.87 7.79
N GLY A 140 -5.39 -16.75 6.74
CA GLY A 140 -5.77 -16.20 5.43
C GLY A 140 -5.71 -14.68 5.32
N ASN A 141 -5.36 -13.98 6.38
CA ASN A 141 -5.15 -12.52 6.47
C ASN A 141 -3.70 -12.11 6.14
N ASN A 142 -3.14 -12.69 5.08
CA ASN A 142 -1.74 -12.54 4.70
C ASN A 142 -1.59 -11.88 3.31
N LEU A 143 -0.66 -10.94 3.22
CA LEU A 143 -0.23 -10.26 2.00
C LEU A 143 1.16 -10.74 1.57
N VAL A 144 1.26 -11.27 0.36
CA VAL A 144 2.56 -11.41 -0.34
C VAL A 144 2.90 -10.07 -0.96
N LEU A 145 3.99 -9.46 -0.49
CA LEU A 145 4.48 -8.17 -0.94
C LEU A 145 5.79 -8.33 -1.73
N VAL A 146 5.74 -8.17 -3.05
CA VAL A 146 6.92 -8.13 -3.90
C VAL A 146 7.52 -6.72 -3.88
N LEU A 147 8.80 -6.60 -3.51
CA LEU A 147 9.59 -5.38 -3.67
C LEU A 147 10.46 -5.49 -4.91
N THR A 148 10.40 -4.45 -5.76
CA THR A 148 11.22 -4.32 -6.98
C THR A 148 11.90 -2.97 -7.04
N GLY A 149 13.11 -2.91 -7.61
CA GLY A 149 13.80 -1.66 -7.93
C GLY A 149 13.30 -1.01 -9.23
N LEU A 150 12.48 -1.71 -10.01
CA LEU A 150 11.94 -1.24 -11.29
C LEU A 150 10.71 -0.36 -11.12
N ASN A 151 10.42 0.45 -12.14
CA ASN A 151 9.14 1.17 -12.24
C ASN A 151 8.00 0.16 -12.49
N ILE A 152 6.80 0.45 -12.01
CA ILE A 152 5.61 -0.40 -12.20
C ILE A 152 4.57 0.37 -13.02
N THR A 153 3.86 -0.28 -13.94
CA THR A 153 2.69 0.28 -14.64
C THR A 153 1.43 -0.53 -14.34
N GLU A 154 0.24 0.03 -14.59
CA GLU A 154 -1.03 -0.71 -14.51
C GLU A 154 -1.34 -1.57 -15.77
N GLU A 155 -0.34 -1.84 -16.62
CA GLU A 155 -0.57 -2.60 -17.86
C GLU A 155 -0.88 -4.08 -17.60
N GLU A 156 -1.74 -4.64 -18.46
CA GLU A 156 -2.01 -6.07 -18.59
C GLU A 156 -1.73 -6.50 -20.04
N THR A 157 -1.08 -7.65 -20.22
CA THR A 157 -0.84 -8.26 -21.53
C THR A 157 -2.14 -8.88 -22.05
N LYS A 158 -2.68 -8.27 -23.11
CA LYS A 158 -3.89 -8.79 -23.78
C LYS A 158 -3.66 -10.23 -24.25
N PRO A 159 -4.55 -11.19 -23.92
CA PRO A 159 -4.44 -12.54 -24.42
C PRO A 159 -4.63 -12.55 -25.95
N SER A 160 -3.57 -12.94 -26.67
CA SER A 160 -3.62 -13.13 -28.12
C SER A 160 -4.37 -14.42 -28.46
N VAL A 161 -5.69 -14.33 -28.62
CA VAL A 161 -6.44 -15.39 -29.30
C VAL A 161 -6.05 -15.35 -30.77
N ASN A 162 -5.32 -16.37 -31.22
CA ASN A 162 -4.90 -16.50 -32.60
C ASN A 162 -6.12 -16.91 -33.45
N SER A 163 -6.92 -15.92 -33.87
CA SER A 163 -8.14 -16.12 -34.68
C SER A 163 -7.88 -16.13 -36.18
N ASP A 164 -6.63 -16.29 -36.62
CA ASP A 164 -6.28 -16.59 -38.01
C ASP A 164 -6.48 -18.09 -38.29
N ILE A 165 -7.74 -18.51 -38.30
CA ILE A 165 -8.15 -19.72 -39.03
C ILE A 165 -8.33 -19.30 -40.49
N SER A 166 -7.24 -19.39 -41.26
CA SER A 166 -7.28 -19.23 -42.71
C SER A 166 -8.11 -20.37 -43.33
N ILE A 167 -9.35 -20.08 -43.70
CA ILE A 167 -10.17 -21.00 -44.51
C ILE A 167 -9.76 -20.83 -45.98
N PRO A 168 -9.31 -21.88 -46.69
CA PRO A 168 -8.88 -21.78 -48.08
C PRO A 168 -10.03 -21.95 -49.08
N ASP A 169 -9.96 -21.18 -50.19
CA ASP A 169 -10.73 -21.24 -51.46
C ASP A 169 -12.29 -21.19 -51.37
N SER A 170 -13.01 -20.40 -52.18
CA SER A 170 -13.00 -20.49 -53.65
C SER A 170 -13.68 -19.31 -54.40
N SER A 171 -13.01 -18.83 -55.47
CA SER A 171 -13.51 -18.40 -56.80
C SER A 171 -14.76 -17.50 -57.00
N GLU A 172 -14.54 -16.40 -57.75
CA GLU A 172 -15.44 -15.73 -58.73
C GLU A 172 -16.71 -15.00 -58.19
N SER A 173 -17.20 -13.88 -58.75
CA SER A 173 -16.98 -13.22 -60.07
C SER A 173 -17.07 -11.67 -60.01
N ASP A 174 -16.80 -11.00 -61.14
CA ASP A 174 -16.72 -9.54 -61.35
C ASP A 174 -18.03 -8.74 -61.20
N GLU A 175 -17.93 -7.41 -60.99
CA GLU A 175 -18.52 -6.36 -61.86
C GLU A 175 -18.02 -4.92 -61.48
N ASP A 176 -18.11 -3.98 -62.43
CA ASP A 176 -17.24 -2.78 -62.60
C ASP A 176 -17.74 -1.41 -62.03
N TYR A 177 -16.89 -0.37 -62.23
CA TYR A 177 -17.13 1.10 -62.22
C TYR A 177 -17.00 1.84 -60.86
N ASP A 178 -16.40 3.05 -60.76
CA ASP A 178 -15.75 3.95 -61.75
C ASP A 178 -14.60 4.77 -61.10
N ASP A 179 -13.81 5.44 -61.94
CA ASP A 179 -12.57 6.17 -61.62
C ASP A 179 -12.70 7.32 -60.62
N SER A 180 -11.74 7.39 -59.68
CA SER A 180 -11.23 8.68 -59.20
C SER A 180 -9.76 8.55 -58.79
N ALA A 181 -8.87 9.00 -59.69
CA ALA A 181 -7.44 9.07 -59.46
C ALA A 181 -7.09 10.17 -58.42
N GLY A 182 -7.30 9.86 -57.14
CA GLY A 182 -6.69 10.56 -56.01
C GLY A 182 -5.41 9.83 -55.59
N ASP A 183 -4.27 10.50 -55.70
CA ASP A 183 -2.91 10.00 -55.46
C ASP A 183 -2.76 9.35 -54.06
N SER A 184 -3.03 8.04 -53.97
CA SER A 184 -2.90 7.24 -52.75
C SER A 184 -1.44 6.87 -52.52
N MET A 185 -0.60 7.89 -52.37
CA MET A 185 0.76 7.71 -51.90
C MET A 185 0.68 7.10 -50.51
N LEU A 186 1.15 5.85 -50.40
CA LEU A 186 1.21 5.06 -49.18
C LEU A 186 1.86 5.86 -48.04
N LEU A 187 1.03 6.51 -47.22
CA LEU A 187 1.46 7.06 -45.95
C LEU A 187 1.79 5.88 -45.04
N ALA A 188 3.07 5.50 -45.09
CA ALA A 188 3.68 4.52 -44.22
C ALA A 188 3.18 4.76 -42.79
N ARG A 189 2.74 3.68 -42.13
CA ARG A 189 2.21 3.70 -40.76
C ARG A 189 3.10 4.59 -39.91
N ALA A 190 2.63 5.81 -39.62
CA ALA A 190 3.25 6.64 -38.61
C ALA A 190 3.25 5.77 -37.36
N ALA A 191 4.44 5.51 -36.81
CA ALA A 191 4.57 4.80 -35.56
C ALA A 191 3.85 5.67 -34.54
N SER A 192 2.60 5.30 -34.20
CA SER A 192 1.86 5.92 -33.13
C SER A 192 2.75 5.78 -31.91
N GLU A 193 3.30 6.91 -31.44
CA GLU A 193 4.14 6.93 -30.25
C GLU A 193 3.31 6.29 -29.15
N LYS A 194 3.68 5.05 -28.79
CA LYS A 194 2.92 4.23 -27.83
C LYS A 194 3.03 4.97 -26.51
N LYS A 195 2.00 5.77 -26.19
CA LYS A 195 1.95 6.62 -25.00
C LYS A 195 2.41 5.78 -23.82
N LEU A 196 3.58 6.11 -23.27
CA LEU A 196 4.18 5.36 -22.18
C LEU A 196 3.16 5.35 -21.04
N SER A 197 2.80 4.16 -20.59
CA SER A 197 1.85 3.98 -19.51
C SER A 197 2.43 4.57 -18.23
N GLU A 198 1.60 5.27 -17.46
CA GLU A 198 2.02 6.01 -16.29
C GLU A 198 2.54 5.07 -15.20
N THR A 199 3.64 5.47 -14.55
CA THR A 199 4.30 4.66 -13.54
C THR A 199 3.69 4.90 -12.16
N VAL A 200 3.34 3.83 -11.47
CA VAL A 200 2.78 3.82 -10.12
C VAL A 200 3.81 3.32 -9.10
N GLY A 201 3.75 3.82 -7.86
CA GLY A 201 4.65 3.37 -6.78
C GLY A 201 4.36 1.94 -6.28
N GLY A 202 3.19 1.39 -6.61
CA GLY A 202 2.82 0.02 -6.31
C GLY A 202 1.42 -0.31 -6.81
N LEU A 203 1.11 -1.61 -6.85
CA LEU A 203 -0.16 -2.15 -7.32
C LEU A 203 -0.61 -3.34 -6.47
N SER A 204 -1.92 -3.46 -6.29
CA SER A 204 -2.61 -4.56 -5.59
C SER A 204 -4.07 -4.61 -6.03
N GLN A 205 -4.76 -5.71 -5.73
CA GLN A 205 -6.19 -5.86 -5.98
C GLN A 205 -7.04 -5.39 -4.79
N TYR A 206 -8.00 -4.49 -5.04
CA TYR A 206 -8.88 -3.93 -4.02
C TYR A 206 -9.70 -5.02 -3.31
N GLY A 207 -9.67 -5.03 -1.98
CA GLY A 207 -10.47 -5.95 -1.17
C GLY A 207 -10.10 -7.44 -1.28
N SER A 208 -8.89 -7.77 -1.73
CA SER A 208 -8.43 -9.16 -1.92
C SER A 208 -7.96 -9.89 -0.65
N MET A 209 -7.92 -9.21 0.52
CA MET A 209 -7.26 -9.70 1.74
C MET A 209 -7.52 -11.17 2.07
N CYS A 210 -8.79 -11.58 2.15
CA CYS A 210 -9.18 -12.91 2.63
C CYS A 210 -9.27 -13.99 1.53
N LEU A 211 -8.62 -13.78 0.38
CA LEU A 211 -8.58 -14.72 -0.73
C LEU A 211 -7.13 -15.13 -1.02
N MET A 212 -6.42 -14.25 -1.72
CA MET A 212 -5.01 -14.39 -2.11
C MET A 212 -4.46 -12.96 -2.25
N ALA A 213 -4.09 -12.32 -1.15
CA ALA A 213 -3.67 -10.93 -1.21
C ALA A 213 -2.24 -10.82 -1.77
N GLY A 214 -2.12 -10.18 -2.93
CA GLY A 214 -0.86 -9.91 -3.59
C GLY A 214 -0.66 -8.41 -3.82
N ALA A 215 0.56 -7.94 -3.62
CA ALA A 215 0.98 -6.59 -3.97
C ALA A 215 2.39 -6.59 -4.57
N ILE A 216 2.65 -5.64 -5.46
CA ILE A 216 3.98 -5.28 -5.94
C ILE A 216 4.24 -3.80 -5.66
N VAL A 217 5.41 -3.46 -5.13
CA VAL A 217 5.78 -2.10 -4.72
C VAL A 217 7.19 -1.79 -5.17
N GLN A 218 7.39 -0.56 -5.65
CA GLN A 218 8.71 -0.05 -5.97
C GLN A 218 9.44 0.37 -4.68
N ASP A 219 10.59 -0.23 -4.41
CA ASP A 219 11.53 0.25 -3.40
C ASP A 219 12.96 0.19 -3.95
N ASN A 220 13.74 1.25 -3.72
CA ASN A 220 15.13 1.30 -4.17
C ASN A 220 16.08 0.42 -3.34
N GLY A 221 15.60 -0.28 -2.30
CA GLY A 221 16.38 -1.16 -1.44
C GLY A 221 17.41 -0.46 -0.55
N ARG A 222 17.38 0.88 -0.47
CA ARG A 222 18.37 1.70 0.24
C ARG A 222 17.78 2.46 1.41
N ASN A 223 16.69 3.20 1.17
CA ASN A 223 16.22 4.23 2.11
C ASN A 223 14.73 4.14 2.45
N PHE A 224 14.11 2.95 2.33
CA PHE A 224 12.70 2.69 2.66
C PHE A 224 11.68 3.48 1.79
N SER A 225 12.10 3.92 0.60
CA SER A 225 11.27 4.66 -0.37
C SER A 225 9.87 4.08 -0.63
N GLY A 226 9.73 2.75 -0.63
CA GLY A 226 8.49 2.04 -0.92
C GLY A 226 7.51 1.93 0.26
N VAL A 227 7.89 2.32 1.50
CA VAL A 227 7.04 2.12 2.69
C VAL A 227 5.67 2.79 2.54
N SER A 228 5.64 4.04 2.06
CA SER A 228 4.39 4.77 1.82
C SER A 228 3.50 4.09 0.77
N ALA A 229 4.09 3.60 -0.31
CA ALA A 229 3.37 2.88 -1.37
C ALA A 229 2.86 1.51 -0.90
N ALA A 230 3.62 0.81 -0.05
CA ALA A 230 3.19 -0.44 0.59
C ALA A 230 2.04 -0.22 1.57
N ALA A 231 2.05 0.86 2.36
CA ALA A 231 0.91 1.22 3.22
C ALA A 231 -0.36 1.50 2.40
N VAL A 232 -0.24 2.14 1.24
CA VAL A 232 -1.35 2.29 0.28
C VAL A 232 -1.84 0.93 -0.23
N GLN A 233 -0.95 -0.02 -0.56
CA GLN A 233 -1.37 -1.35 -1.00
C GLN A 233 -2.08 -2.14 0.10
N VAL A 234 -1.58 -2.08 1.35
CA VAL A 234 -2.24 -2.71 2.52
C VAL A 234 -3.66 -2.15 2.71
N ALA A 235 -3.82 -0.82 2.68
CA ALA A 235 -5.14 -0.18 2.75
C ALA A 235 -6.05 -0.58 1.57
N ASN A 236 -5.48 -0.78 0.37
CA ASN A 236 -6.21 -1.19 -0.82
C ASN A 236 -6.69 -2.67 -0.74
N VAL A 237 -5.85 -3.61 -0.32
CA VAL A 237 -6.24 -5.04 -0.19
C VAL A 237 -7.25 -5.28 0.95
N LEU A 238 -7.26 -4.44 1.99
CA LEU A 238 -8.30 -4.40 3.02
C LEU A 238 -9.66 -3.89 2.50
N GLY A 239 -9.66 -3.13 1.41
CA GLY A 239 -10.84 -2.70 0.69
C GLY A 239 -11.91 -2.00 1.56
N PRO A 240 -13.17 -2.50 1.61
CA PRO A 240 -14.29 -1.87 2.33
C PRO A 240 -14.20 -1.97 3.86
N MET A 241 -13.20 -2.69 4.35
CA MET A 241 -12.91 -2.86 5.77
C MET A 241 -11.97 -1.76 6.29
N TYR A 242 -11.10 -1.22 5.44
CA TYR A 242 -10.26 -0.08 5.80
C TYR A 242 -11.09 1.22 5.93
N ASN A 243 -10.96 1.89 7.06
CA ASN A 243 -11.68 3.15 7.37
C ASN A 243 -10.76 4.30 7.83
N GLY A 244 -9.45 4.18 7.57
CA GLY A 244 -8.47 5.22 7.87
C GLY A 244 -8.35 6.29 6.79
N THR A 245 -7.28 7.07 6.87
CA THR A 245 -7.04 8.26 6.03
C THR A 245 -6.07 8.04 4.87
N ILE A 246 -5.47 6.86 4.72
CA ILE A 246 -4.60 6.55 3.58
C ILE A 246 -5.46 6.58 2.31
N PRO A 247 -5.11 7.37 1.29
CA PRO A 247 -5.88 7.43 0.06
C PRO A 247 -5.74 6.11 -0.72
N THR A 248 -6.85 5.38 -0.86
CA THR A 248 -6.98 4.25 -1.78
C THR A 248 -7.25 4.73 -3.21
N ARG A 249 -7.24 3.81 -4.19
CA ARG A 249 -7.44 4.12 -5.63
C ARG A 249 -8.60 5.10 -5.86
N ASN A 250 -8.30 6.22 -6.52
CA ASN A 250 -9.29 7.21 -6.93
C ASN A 250 -10.12 6.65 -8.10
N CYS A 251 -11.45 6.72 -8.01
CA CYS A 251 -12.35 6.19 -9.03
C CYS A 251 -13.39 7.27 -9.38
N GLY A 252 -13.42 7.69 -10.63
CA GLY A 252 -14.49 8.55 -11.16
C GLY A 252 -15.74 7.75 -11.51
N ASP A 253 -16.87 8.45 -11.64
CA ASP A 253 -18.19 7.84 -11.92
C ASP A 253 -18.24 6.98 -13.19
N TYR A 254 -17.32 7.22 -14.14
CA TYR A 254 -17.23 6.53 -15.43
C TYR A 254 -16.07 5.52 -15.52
N ASP A 255 -15.27 5.35 -14.46
CA ASP A 255 -14.16 4.38 -14.47
C ASP A 255 -14.67 2.94 -14.27
N PHE A 256 -15.81 2.78 -13.61
CA PHE A 256 -16.48 1.50 -13.40
C PHE A 256 -16.72 0.77 -14.73
N GLY A 257 -16.21 -0.45 -14.85
CA GLY A 257 -16.47 -1.32 -16.00
C GLY A 257 -15.62 -1.05 -17.24
N LEU A 258 -14.62 -0.14 -17.18
CA LEU A 258 -13.59 -0.09 -18.21
C LEU A 258 -12.80 -1.43 -18.21
N PRO A 259 -12.39 -1.96 -19.38
CA PRO A 259 -11.70 -3.25 -19.48
C PRO A 259 -10.21 -3.20 -19.04
N THR A 260 -9.76 -2.06 -18.51
CA THR A 260 -8.41 -1.85 -17.95
C THR A 260 -8.31 -2.37 -16.52
N PHE A 261 -7.10 -2.53 -16.00
CA PHE A 261 -6.87 -2.86 -14.60
C PHE A 261 -7.61 -1.88 -13.66
N HIS A 262 -7.39 -0.56 -13.83
CA HIS A 262 -8.11 0.51 -13.13
C HIS A 262 -9.63 0.33 -13.11
N GLY A 263 -10.25 0.01 -14.26
CA GLY A 263 -11.70 -0.11 -14.37
C GLY A 263 -12.29 -1.34 -13.67
N LYS A 264 -11.55 -2.45 -13.68
CA LYS A 264 -11.90 -3.66 -12.90
C LYS A 264 -11.82 -3.36 -11.41
N GLU A 265 -10.77 -2.66 -10.97
CA GLU A 265 -10.54 -2.29 -9.58
C GLU A 265 -11.59 -1.32 -9.04
N CYS A 266 -11.98 -0.31 -9.83
CA CYS A 266 -13.12 0.55 -9.52
C CYS A 266 -14.46 -0.23 -9.53
N GLY A 267 -14.56 -1.29 -10.34
CA GLY A 267 -15.64 -2.29 -10.28
C GLY A 267 -15.71 -3.04 -8.95
N LEU A 268 -14.57 -3.53 -8.46
CA LEU A 268 -14.46 -4.20 -7.15
C LEU A 268 -14.82 -3.24 -6.00
N ARG A 269 -14.41 -1.97 -6.09
CA ARG A 269 -14.77 -0.95 -5.09
C ARG A 269 -16.27 -0.73 -4.96
N VAL A 270 -17.04 -0.78 -6.05
CA VAL A 270 -18.51 -0.66 -5.99
C VAL A 270 -19.14 -1.93 -5.43
N THR A 271 -18.67 -3.10 -5.87
CA THR A 271 -19.31 -4.40 -5.54
C THR A 271 -19.02 -4.90 -4.12
N LEU A 272 -17.80 -4.73 -3.62
CA LEU A 272 -17.40 -5.26 -2.30
C LEU A 272 -17.93 -4.43 -1.11
N LEU A 273 -18.44 -3.22 -1.33
CA LEU A 273 -18.98 -2.35 -0.27
C LEU A 273 -20.11 -3.00 0.53
N GLU A 274 -20.90 -3.86 -0.10
CA GLU A 274 -22.04 -4.55 0.52
C GLU A 274 -21.66 -5.94 1.08
N GLU A 275 -20.45 -6.44 0.78
CA GLU A 275 -20.05 -7.84 1.01
C GLU A 275 -19.05 -8.02 2.18
N LYS A 276 -19.20 -7.23 3.25
CA LYS A 276 -18.25 -7.23 4.40
C LYS A 276 -18.04 -8.60 5.06
N GLU A 277 -19.01 -9.50 4.97
CA GLU A 277 -18.91 -10.87 5.50
C GLU A 277 -17.77 -11.69 4.87
N LYS A 278 -17.34 -11.33 3.65
CA LYS A 278 -16.19 -11.97 2.96
C LYS A 278 -14.84 -11.71 3.65
N PHE A 279 -14.78 -10.77 4.61
CA PHE A 279 -13.55 -10.37 5.28
C PHE A 279 -13.34 -11.02 6.66
N SER A 280 -14.06 -12.10 6.95
CA SER A 280 -14.00 -12.83 8.22
C SER A 280 -12.62 -13.40 8.60
N CYS A 281 -11.69 -13.53 7.65
CA CYS A 281 -10.30 -13.94 7.93
C CYS A 281 -9.55 -12.96 8.86
N LEU A 282 -9.92 -11.67 8.84
CA LEU A 282 -9.27 -10.61 9.61
C LEU A 282 -9.39 -10.78 11.14
N ASN A 283 -10.36 -11.59 11.59
CA ASN A 283 -10.55 -11.95 12.99
C ASN A 283 -9.58 -13.05 13.47
N GLY A 284 -8.81 -13.64 12.57
CA GLY A 284 -7.77 -14.59 12.90
C GLY A 284 -6.55 -13.89 13.51
N SER A 285 -6.11 -14.36 14.68
CA SER A 285 -4.76 -14.06 15.16
C SER A 285 -3.73 -14.70 14.22
N ILE A 286 -2.56 -14.07 14.13
CA ILE A 286 -1.40 -14.60 13.42
C ILE A 286 -0.45 -15.18 14.47
N ASP A 287 -0.33 -16.51 14.50
CA ASP A 287 0.45 -17.19 15.53
C ASP A 287 1.97 -16.98 15.35
N GLY A 288 2.65 -16.66 16.46
CA GLY A 288 4.10 -16.86 16.57
C GLY A 288 5.04 -15.69 16.23
N VAL A 289 4.59 -14.43 16.25
CA VAL A 289 5.43 -13.29 15.84
C VAL A 289 5.86 -12.36 17.00
N GLU A 290 7.12 -11.93 16.95
CA GLU A 290 7.69 -10.84 17.74
C GLU A 290 6.96 -9.52 17.44
N GLY A 291 6.01 -9.11 18.29
CA GLY A 291 5.13 -7.95 18.09
C GLY A 291 5.79 -6.57 18.10
N GLU A 292 7.13 -6.49 18.11
CA GLU A 292 7.87 -5.22 18.05
C GLU A 292 8.76 -5.21 16.80
N VAL A 293 8.12 -4.91 15.65
CA VAL A 293 8.83 -4.75 14.39
C VAL A 293 9.61 -3.44 14.42
N MET A 294 10.92 -3.52 14.23
CA MET A 294 11.84 -2.37 14.14
C MET A 294 11.28 -1.30 13.18
N THR A 295 11.46 -0.02 13.49
CA THR A 295 11.10 1.07 12.55
C THR A 295 12.28 1.43 11.62
N PRO A 296 12.07 2.12 10.50
CA PRO A 296 13.15 2.68 9.68
C PRO A 296 14.13 3.54 10.51
N TYR A 297 13.64 4.33 11.46
CA TYR A 297 14.46 5.04 12.44
C TYR A 297 15.28 4.08 13.33
N GLY A 298 14.63 3.05 13.90
CA GLY A 298 15.28 2.04 14.72
C GLY A 298 16.37 1.26 13.96
N PHE A 299 16.18 1.02 12.66
CA PHE A 299 17.19 0.41 11.79
C PHE A 299 18.44 1.28 11.71
N TYR A 300 18.31 2.58 11.39
CA TYR A 300 19.46 3.49 11.35
C TYR A 300 20.11 3.68 12.74
N GLY A 301 19.32 3.68 13.81
CA GLY A 301 19.84 3.71 15.19
C GLY A 301 20.68 2.49 15.57
N LYS A 302 20.32 1.30 15.08
CA LYS A 302 21.09 0.06 15.26
C LYS A 302 22.31 -0.02 14.33
N HIS A 303 22.16 0.45 13.10
CA HIS A 303 23.11 0.26 11.99
C HIS A 303 23.79 1.58 11.60
N LEU A 304 24.50 2.20 12.56
CA LEU A 304 25.12 3.54 12.44
C LEU A 304 26.05 3.78 11.24
N VAL A 305 26.52 2.72 10.57
CA VAL A 305 27.32 2.81 9.33
C VAL A 305 26.48 3.32 8.15
N TRP A 306 25.16 3.07 8.18
CA TRP A 306 24.21 3.57 7.21
C TRP A 306 23.47 4.75 7.84
N THR A 307 23.46 5.88 7.15
CA THR A 307 22.72 7.08 7.56
C THR A 307 21.65 7.41 6.53
N PRO A 308 20.54 8.09 6.90
CA PRO A 308 19.49 8.45 5.95
C PRO A 308 20.00 9.24 4.74
N CYS A 309 20.97 10.14 4.95
CA CYS A 309 21.66 10.83 3.86
C CYS A 309 22.51 9.85 3.01
N GLY A 310 23.38 9.06 3.64
CA GLY A 310 24.30 8.17 2.93
C GLY A 310 23.62 7.07 2.11
N THR A 311 22.41 6.64 2.50
CA THR A 311 21.59 5.68 1.75
C THR A 311 20.76 6.34 0.65
N SER A 312 20.23 7.54 0.90
CA SER A 312 19.47 8.33 -0.08
C SER A 312 20.35 8.95 -1.16
N SER A 313 21.61 9.25 -0.84
CA SER A 313 22.60 9.85 -1.73
C SER A 313 23.99 9.36 -1.32
N VAL A 314 24.55 8.46 -2.14
CA VAL A 314 25.79 7.74 -1.84
C VAL A 314 26.95 8.72 -1.61
N GLY A 315 27.66 8.55 -0.49
CA GLY A 315 28.75 9.44 -0.09
C GLY A 315 28.29 10.81 0.41
N SER A 316 27.03 10.94 0.83
CA SER A 316 26.55 12.14 1.52
C SER A 316 26.38 11.94 3.02
N GLU A 317 26.66 12.99 3.77
CA GLU A 317 26.46 13.07 5.22
C GLU A 317 25.48 14.19 5.56
N GLU A 318 24.83 14.07 6.71
CA GLU A 318 23.93 15.10 7.20
C GLU A 318 24.69 16.36 7.63
N CYS A 319 24.17 17.53 7.27
CA CYS A 319 24.77 18.80 7.66
C CYS A 319 24.75 19.00 9.17
N GLN A 320 25.87 19.42 9.77
CA GLN A 320 25.89 19.82 11.17
C GLN A 320 24.97 21.03 11.39
N VAL A 321 23.91 20.82 12.19
CA VAL A 321 23.00 21.87 12.65
C VAL A 321 23.53 22.42 13.96
N SER A 322 23.71 23.74 14.04
CA SER A 322 24.31 24.43 15.20
C SER A 322 23.42 24.43 16.46
N GLU A 323 22.14 24.11 16.32
CA GLU A 323 21.15 24.13 17.40
C GLU A 323 20.83 22.71 17.89
N LEU A 324 21.31 22.38 19.09
CA LEU A 324 20.88 21.21 19.85
C LEU A 324 19.46 21.43 20.37
N THR A 325 18.45 21.19 19.54
CA THR A 325 17.06 21.04 19.99
C THR A 325 16.78 19.58 20.34
N ALA A 326 15.87 19.32 21.29
CA ALA A 326 15.54 17.96 21.74
C ALA A 326 15.03 17.02 20.63
N TYR A 327 14.47 17.57 19.55
CA TYR A 327 13.98 16.84 18.39
C TYR A 327 14.75 17.30 17.16
N LYS A 328 15.56 16.42 16.58
CA LYS A 328 16.51 16.78 15.51
C LYS A 328 15.78 17.21 14.23
N HIS A 329 14.74 16.47 13.86
CA HIS A 329 13.97 16.68 12.63
C HIS A 329 12.49 17.01 12.92
N ARG A 330 12.24 18.11 13.64
CA ARG A 330 10.87 18.56 14.04
C ARG A 330 9.82 18.57 12.91
N ASN A 331 10.22 18.92 11.69
CA ASN A 331 9.34 18.98 10.53
C ASN A 331 9.38 17.69 9.69
N CYS A 332 9.89 16.59 10.26
CA CYS A 332 10.10 15.30 9.61
C CYS A 332 10.85 15.38 8.28
N SER A 333 11.81 16.30 8.21
CA SER A 333 12.69 16.50 7.08
C SER A 333 14.11 16.76 7.56
N ILE A 334 15.04 16.05 6.92
CA ILE A 334 16.46 16.29 7.01
C ILE A 334 16.77 17.38 5.99
N SER A 335 16.99 18.59 6.47
CA SER A 335 17.07 19.79 5.63
C SER A 335 18.22 19.81 4.61
N CYS A 336 19.24 18.96 4.80
CA CYS A 336 20.54 19.13 4.18
C CYS A 336 21.38 17.85 4.30
N CYS A 337 21.69 17.23 3.16
CA CYS A 337 22.72 16.19 2.99
C CYS A 337 23.82 16.74 2.06
N LEU A 338 25.10 16.70 2.45
CA LEU A 338 26.23 17.15 1.61
C LEU A 338 26.98 15.94 1.06
N GLY A 339 27.14 15.86 -0.26
CA GLY A 339 28.07 14.91 -0.89
C GLY A 339 29.53 15.26 -0.58
N SER A 340 30.36 14.25 -0.31
CA SER A 340 31.75 14.39 0.14
C SER A 340 32.75 14.77 -0.97
N ALA A 341 32.40 15.69 -1.89
CA ALA A 341 33.23 16.02 -3.06
C ALA A 341 33.31 17.53 -3.38
N PHE A 342 34.54 18.06 -3.34
CA PHE A 342 35.00 19.39 -3.76
C PHE A 342 34.35 20.64 -3.13
N PRO A 343 35.05 21.37 -2.23
CA PRO A 343 34.51 22.55 -1.52
C PRO A 343 34.31 23.81 -2.40
N PHE A 344 34.47 23.70 -3.72
CA PHE A 344 34.36 24.80 -4.69
C PHE A 344 33.03 24.84 -5.45
N MET A 345 32.27 23.74 -5.42
CA MET A 345 30.86 23.75 -5.80
C MET A 345 30.05 23.61 -4.51
N GLY A 346 29.11 24.52 -4.25
CA GLY A 346 28.21 24.38 -3.12
C GLY A 346 27.46 23.05 -3.24
N PRO A 347 27.56 22.11 -2.29
CA PRO A 347 26.99 20.78 -2.49
C PRO A 347 25.47 20.88 -2.67
N PRO A 348 24.88 20.13 -3.62
CA PRO A 348 23.45 20.17 -3.84
C PRO A 348 22.76 19.68 -2.57
N ARG A 349 21.95 20.56 -1.97
CA ARG A 349 21.17 20.23 -0.78
C ARG A 349 19.88 19.57 -1.22
N TYR A 350 19.81 18.25 -1.09
CA TYR A 350 18.57 17.51 -1.24
C TYR A 350 17.92 17.37 0.14
N PRO A 351 16.80 18.06 0.41
CA PRO A 351 16.01 17.74 1.58
C PRO A 351 15.38 16.35 1.38
N ILE A 352 15.55 15.48 2.37
CA ILE A 352 14.94 14.14 2.40
C ILE A 352 13.97 14.07 3.60
N PRO A 353 12.96 13.17 3.58
CA PRO A 353 12.18 12.91 4.78
C PRO A 353 13.09 12.36 5.90
N ALA A 354 12.74 12.67 7.14
CA ALA A 354 13.27 11.95 8.29
C ALA A 354 12.76 10.50 8.26
N PRO A 355 13.54 9.51 8.74
CA PRO A 355 13.09 8.12 8.80
C PRO A 355 11.81 7.96 9.61
N ASP A 356 10.90 7.11 9.12
CA ASP A 356 9.67 6.84 9.87
C ASP A 356 10.00 6.22 11.23
N GLY A 357 9.34 6.70 12.28
CA GLY A 357 9.59 6.35 13.68
C GLY A 357 10.54 7.30 14.42
N GLU A 358 11.14 8.31 13.78
CA GLU A 358 11.93 9.33 14.49
C GLU A 358 11.04 10.29 15.30
N GLU A 359 11.40 10.60 16.55
CA GLU A 359 10.69 11.61 17.35
C GLU A 359 10.84 13.03 16.78
N CYS A 360 9.70 13.65 16.46
CA CYS A 360 9.64 15.03 15.97
C CYS A 360 9.12 16.02 17.02
N ASN A 361 8.36 15.54 18.01
CA ASN A 361 7.83 16.32 19.12
C ASN A 361 7.46 15.38 20.30
N LEU A 362 7.00 15.94 21.42
CA LEU A 362 6.57 15.15 22.58
C LEU A 362 5.35 14.29 22.22
N ASN A 363 5.51 12.96 22.26
CA ASN A 363 4.53 11.97 21.82
C ASN A 363 4.14 12.10 20.34
N GLU A 364 5.07 12.55 19.48
CA GLU A 364 4.86 12.58 18.03
C GLU A 364 6.11 12.08 17.28
N ILE A 365 5.89 11.27 16.24
CA ILE A 365 6.93 10.69 15.39
C ILE A 365 6.74 11.08 13.93
N CYS A 366 7.78 10.88 13.14
CA CYS A 366 7.73 10.97 11.70
C CYS A 366 7.06 9.75 11.08
N VAL A 367 6.09 9.99 10.18
CA VAL A 367 5.51 8.99 9.28
C VAL A 367 5.25 9.67 7.92
N GLY A 368 5.88 9.17 6.85
CA GLY A 368 5.73 9.73 5.51
C GLY A 368 6.21 11.16 5.34
N GLY A 369 7.17 11.60 6.17
CA GLY A 369 7.63 12.99 6.20
C GLY A 369 6.67 13.97 6.91
N ALA A 370 5.64 13.48 7.60
CA ALA A 370 4.78 14.27 8.48
C ALA A 370 5.00 13.92 9.96
N CYS A 371 4.94 14.92 10.84
CA CYS A 371 4.96 14.70 12.29
C CYS A 371 3.54 14.34 12.77
N VAL A 372 3.37 13.15 13.35
CA VAL A 372 2.07 12.58 13.73
C VAL A 372 2.09 12.04 15.16
N THR A 373 1.00 12.22 15.89
CA THR A 373 0.91 11.88 17.31
C THR A 373 0.89 10.36 17.56
N THR A 374 1.91 9.84 18.26
CA THR A 374 1.95 8.47 18.78
C THR A 374 1.21 8.37 20.11
N ARG A 375 0.37 7.34 20.26
CA ARG A 375 -0.42 7.12 21.49
C ARG A 375 0.15 6.06 22.45
N ALA A 376 1.36 5.57 22.19
CA ALA A 376 2.06 4.64 23.08
C ALA A 376 2.32 5.19 24.51
N ILE A 377 2.19 6.52 24.72
CA ILE A 377 2.45 7.18 26.01
C ILE A 377 1.29 8.11 26.44
N LEU A 378 0.03 7.67 26.28
CA LEU A 378 -1.12 8.34 26.93
C LEU A 378 -1.66 7.62 28.17
N ASP A 379 -1.31 6.35 28.40
CA ASP A 379 -1.87 5.56 29.50
C ASP A 379 -1.05 5.60 30.80
N GLU A 380 0.18 6.13 30.81
CA GLU A 380 1.04 6.08 32.02
C GLU A 380 0.95 7.31 32.93
N HIS A 381 0.39 8.45 32.49
CA HIS A 381 0.30 9.69 33.29
C HIS A 381 -1.11 10.29 33.34
N SER A 382 -2.08 9.50 33.81
CA SER A 382 -3.24 10.05 34.51
C SER A 382 -2.78 10.52 35.91
N PRO A 383 -2.80 11.83 36.24
CA PRO A 383 -2.44 12.28 37.58
C PRO A 383 -3.48 11.75 38.58
N LYS A 384 -3.00 11.01 39.59
CA LYS A 384 -3.82 10.61 40.73
C LYS A 384 -4.20 11.87 41.53
N ARG A 385 -5.49 12.20 41.49
CA ARG A 385 -6.28 13.13 42.34
C ARG A 385 -5.50 14.20 43.12
#